data_AF-A0A848EHJ0-F1
#
_entry.id   AF-A0A848EHJ0-F1
#
_cell.length_a   1.000
_cell.length_b   1.000
_cell.length_c   1.000
_cell.angle_alpha   90.00
_cell.angle_beta   90.00
_cell.angle_gamma   90.00
#
_symmetry.space_group_name_H-M   'P 1'
#
loop_
_entity.id
_entity.type
_entity.pdbx_description
1 polymer ?
#
loop_
_entity_poly.entity_id
_entity_poly.type
_entity_poly.pdbx_seq_one_letter_code
_entity_poly.pdbx_strand_id
1 'polypeptide(L)'
;MTAPDPDLVAAFAEEYRAGAARLAAATDLPAAGRVIANLRAMVEAVGIAALLPPLDTAADAVAAGDADALHAAAAAMGGALDAALAPPAPPPAGRVRTLVVDDSPTMRRLLRQILAADAAFEVVAEAADGAEAIARSAETAPDLVLLDIEMPGMDGVTMLRHWALNGRGTVLVVSSATPPGSALAREVRRLGAAGVTGKPSGALSADMAERRGAALISAARRAAGLPQDAAP
;
A
#
# COMPACT_ATOMS: atom_id res chain seq x y z
N MET A 1 2.22 15.38 6.47
CA MET A 1 1.85 14.37 7.48
C MET A 1 2.74 13.16 7.26
N THR A 2 3.51 12.78 8.27
CA THR A 2 4.40 11.60 8.30
C THR A 2 3.58 10.31 8.20
N ALA A 3 4.14 9.19 7.73
CA ALA A 3 3.44 7.89 7.83
C ALA A 3 3.05 7.67 9.29
N PRO A 4 1.93 6.99 9.57
CA PRO A 4 1.49 6.79 10.92
C PRO A 4 2.59 6.02 11.67
N ASP A 5 2.94 6.55 12.84
CA ASP A 5 3.90 5.91 13.73
C ASP A 5 3.47 4.45 13.97
N PRO A 6 4.34 3.44 13.79
CA PRO A 6 3.99 2.04 14.05
C PRO A 6 3.38 1.82 15.44
N ASP A 7 3.85 2.58 16.43
CA ASP A 7 3.33 2.53 17.80
C ASP A 7 1.91 3.14 17.87
N LEU A 8 1.65 4.19 17.09
CA LEU A 8 0.32 4.77 16.94
C LEU A 8 -0.64 3.80 16.24
N VAL A 9 -0.19 3.09 15.19
CA VAL A 9 -1.00 2.09 14.49
C VAL A 9 -1.35 0.93 15.42
N ALA A 10 -0.39 0.46 16.22
CA ALA A 10 -0.62 -0.60 17.20
C ALA A 10 -1.63 -0.19 18.28
N ALA A 11 -1.47 1.00 18.85
CA ALA A 11 -2.40 1.54 19.85
C ALA A 11 -3.81 1.75 19.26
N PHE A 12 -3.90 2.27 18.04
CA PHE A 12 -5.16 2.38 17.31
C PHE A 12 -5.81 1.01 17.11
N ALA A 13 -5.05 0.02 16.69
CA ALA A 13 -5.55 -1.33 16.42
C ALA A 13 -6.12 -1.99 17.69
N GLU A 14 -5.49 -1.77 18.85
CA GLU A 14 -5.98 -2.26 20.13
C GLU A 14 -7.33 -1.62 20.49
N GLU A 15 -7.40 -0.28 20.46
CA GLU A 15 -8.62 0.44 20.82
C GLU A 15 -9.76 0.18 19.82
N TYR A 16 -9.45 0.06 18.52
CA TYR A 16 -10.44 -0.30 17.50
C TYR A 16 -11.04 -1.68 17.77
N ARG A 17 -10.21 -2.70 18.09
CA ARG A 17 -10.71 -4.04 18.47
C ARG A 17 -11.55 -3.98 19.74
N ALA A 18 -11.14 -3.21 20.74
CA ALA A 18 -11.90 -3.05 21.97
C ALA A 18 -13.28 -2.40 21.69
N GLY A 19 -13.33 -1.38 20.85
CA GLY A 19 -14.58 -0.76 20.39
C GLY A 19 -15.48 -1.73 19.63
N ALA A 20 -14.93 -2.49 18.67
CA ALA A 20 -15.66 -3.52 17.95
C ALA A 20 -16.25 -4.60 18.89
N ALA A 21 -15.48 -5.05 19.88
CA ALA A 21 -15.97 -6.01 20.88
C ALA A 21 -17.12 -5.42 21.74
N ARG A 22 -17.04 -4.14 22.11
CA ARG A 22 -18.14 -3.44 22.80
C ARG A 22 -19.41 -3.38 21.94
N LEU A 23 -19.28 -3.14 20.64
CA LEU A 23 -20.41 -3.14 19.70
C LEU A 23 -21.02 -4.53 19.53
N ALA A 24 -20.20 -5.57 19.44
CA ALA A 24 -20.66 -6.96 19.31
C ALA A 24 -21.43 -7.45 20.55
N ALA A 25 -21.19 -6.84 21.72
CA ALA A 25 -21.91 -7.13 22.96
C ALA A 25 -22.98 -6.08 23.31
N ALA A 26 -23.23 -5.09 22.44
CA ALA A 26 -24.09 -3.96 22.77
C ALA A 26 -25.57 -4.36 22.77
N THR A 27 -26.26 -4.03 23.86
CA THR A 27 -27.72 -4.16 23.98
C THR A 27 -28.46 -2.82 23.89
N ASP A 28 -27.72 -1.71 23.95
CA ASP A 28 -28.23 -0.33 23.85
C ASP A 28 -27.76 0.28 22.52
N LEU A 29 -28.66 0.37 21.55
CA LEU A 29 -28.37 0.89 20.21
C LEU A 29 -27.99 2.37 20.21
N PRO A 30 -28.67 3.28 20.94
CA PRO A 30 -28.18 4.65 21.12
C PRO A 30 -26.75 4.73 21.69
N ALA A 31 -26.38 3.86 22.63
CA ALA A 31 -25.01 3.79 23.12
C ALA A 31 -24.02 3.27 22.08
N ALA A 32 -24.42 2.25 21.30
CA ALA A 32 -23.63 1.73 20.19
C ALA A 32 -23.34 2.81 19.14
N GLY A 33 -24.31 3.67 18.82
CA GLY A 33 -24.12 4.79 17.91
C GLY A 33 -22.99 5.74 18.32
N ARG A 34 -22.82 6.00 19.62
CA ARG A 34 -21.71 6.83 20.13
C ARG A 34 -20.35 6.13 19.97
N VAL A 35 -20.30 4.82 20.19
CA VAL A 35 -19.08 4.03 20.00
C VAL A 35 -18.69 4.03 18.52
N ILE A 36 -19.64 3.85 17.60
CA ILE A 36 -19.39 3.91 16.15
C ILE A 36 -18.84 5.28 15.74
N ALA A 37 -19.44 6.37 16.23
CA ALA A 37 -18.97 7.73 15.94
C ALA A 37 -17.52 7.96 16.42
N ASN A 38 -17.17 7.49 17.62
CA ASN A 38 -15.82 7.57 18.15
C ASN A 38 -14.82 6.77 17.30
N LEU A 39 -15.18 5.53 16.93
CA LEU A 39 -14.34 4.69 16.08
C LEU A 39 -14.15 5.29 14.68
N ARG A 40 -15.19 5.90 14.11
CA ARG A 40 -15.07 6.64 12.84
C ARG A 40 -14.08 7.78 12.94
N ALA A 41 -14.20 8.62 13.97
CA ALA A 41 -13.27 9.73 14.17
C ALA A 41 -11.82 9.24 14.32
N MET A 42 -11.61 8.10 14.99
CA MET A 42 -10.29 7.48 15.07
C MET A 42 -9.79 6.97 13.72
N VAL A 43 -10.63 6.27 12.95
CA VAL A 43 -10.29 5.78 11.62
C VAL A 43 -9.92 6.93 10.68
N GLU A 44 -10.67 8.03 10.71
CA GLU A 44 -10.41 9.23 9.91
C GLU A 44 -9.13 9.94 10.36
N ALA A 45 -8.87 10.01 11.67
CA ALA A 45 -7.65 10.62 12.21
C ALA A 45 -6.39 9.83 11.87
N VAL A 46 -6.46 8.49 11.91
CA VAL A 46 -5.35 7.63 11.49
C VAL A 46 -5.26 7.55 9.96
N GLY A 47 -6.39 7.67 9.26
CA GLY A 47 -6.46 7.68 7.80
C GLY A 47 -6.58 6.30 7.16
N ILE A 48 -7.16 5.30 7.83
CA ILE A 48 -7.31 3.94 7.29
C ILE A 48 -8.69 3.79 6.66
N ALA A 49 -8.88 4.36 5.46
CA ALA A 49 -10.19 4.43 4.80
C ALA A 49 -10.87 3.06 4.61
N ALA A 50 -10.09 1.97 4.53
CA ALA A 50 -10.61 0.60 4.43
C ALA A 50 -11.50 0.17 5.61
N LEU A 51 -11.45 0.88 6.75
CA LEU A 51 -12.25 0.60 7.94
C LEU A 51 -13.55 1.40 8.01
N LEU A 52 -13.80 2.32 7.08
CA LEU A 52 -15.06 3.08 7.02
C LEU A 52 -16.27 2.21 6.63
N PRO A 53 -16.21 1.33 5.61
CA PRO A 53 -17.37 0.52 5.22
C PRO A 53 -18.00 -0.34 6.33
N PRO A 54 -17.25 -1.07 7.18
CA PRO A 54 -17.87 -1.81 8.28
C PRO A 54 -18.48 -0.88 9.35
N LEU A 55 -17.93 0.34 9.54
CA LEU A 55 -18.51 1.34 10.43
C LEU A 55 -19.80 1.96 9.86
N ASP A 56 -19.87 2.18 8.55
CA ASP A 56 -21.10 2.61 7.85
C ASP A 56 -22.19 1.55 8.02
N THR A 57 -21.85 0.28 7.79
CA THR A 57 -22.77 -0.85 7.96
C THR A 57 -23.31 -0.93 9.41
N ALA A 58 -22.43 -0.76 10.40
CA ALA A 58 -22.84 -0.74 11.80
C ALA A 58 -23.75 0.46 12.14
N ALA A 59 -23.47 1.64 11.56
CA ALA A 59 -24.28 2.84 11.76
C ALA A 59 -25.69 2.68 11.16
N ASP A 60 -25.77 2.11 9.96
CA ASP A 60 -27.04 1.82 9.29
C ASP A 60 -27.89 0.84 10.09
N ALA A 61 -27.26 -0.20 10.67
CA ALA A 61 -27.94 -1.15 11.55
C ALA A 61 -28.51 -0.48 12.81
N VAL A 62 -27.76 0.42 13.45
CA VAL A 62 -28.26 1.21 14.59
C VAL A 62 -29.43 2.10 14.17
N ALA A 63 -29.34 2.78 13.03
CA ALA A 63 -30.42 3.62 12.52
C ALA A 63 -31.70 2.82 12.19
N ALA A 64 -31.54 1.58 11.72
CA ALA A 64 -32.63 0.65 11.45
C ALA A 64 -33.21 -0.02 12.71
N GLY A 65 -32.55 0.10 13.87
CA GLY A 65 -32.95 -0.61 15.08
C GLY A 65 -32.60 -2.11 15.07
N ASP A 66 -31.70 -2.54 14.18
CA ASP A 66 -31.37 -3.94 13.93
C ASP A 66 -30.11 -4.36 14.74
N ALA A 67 -30.34 -4.99 15.89
CA ALA A 67 -29.26 -5.44 16.76
C ALA A 67 -28.45 -6.59 16.15
N ASP A 68 -29.09 -7.50 15.41
CA ASP A 68 -28.41 -8.64 14.80
C ASP A 68 -27.47 -8.17 13.69
N ALA A 69 -27.92 -7.23 12.85
CA ALA A 69 -27.08 -6.60 11.84
C ALA A 69 -25.91 -5.80 12.46
N LEU A 70 -26.15 -5.11 13.58
CA LEU A 70 -25.09 -4.41 14.31
C LEU A 70 -24.02 -5.40 14.81
N HIS A 71 -24.44 -6.50 15.44
CA HIS A 71 -23.51 -7.51 15.96
C HIS A 71 -22.73 -8.19 14.83
N ALA A 72 -23.38 -8.48 13.71
CA ALA A 72 -22.73 -9.03 12.52
C ALA A 72 -21.68 -8.06 11.95
N ALA A 73 -22.02 -6.77 11.81
CA ALA A 73 -21.09 -5.75 11.35
C ALA A 73 -19.90 -5.62 12.31
N ALA A 74 -20.16 -5.56 13.61
CA ALA A 74 -19.14 -5.50 14.65
C ALA A 74 -18.18 -6.70 14.64
N ALA A 75 -18.71 -7.91 14.44
CA ALA A 75 -17.90 -9.12 14.31
C ALA A 75 -16.97 -9.08 13.08
N ALA A 76 -17.40 -8.46 11.98
CA ALA A 76 -16.60 -8.32 10.77
C ALA A 76 -15.47 -7.27 10.88
N MET A 77 -15.60 -6.29 11.80
CA MET A 77 -14.63 -5.21 11.97
C MET A 77 -13.22 -5.71 12.31
N GLY A 78 -13.09 -6.76 13.13
CA GLY A 78 -11.79 -7.34 13.47
C GLY A 78 -11.05 -7.88 12.24
N GLY A 79 -11.77 -8.64 11.39
CA GLY A 79 -11.21 -9.14 10.13
C GLY A 79 -10.88 -8.02 9.14
N ALA A 80 -11.69 -6.95 9.10
CA ALA A 80 -11.39 -5.77 8.28
C ALA A 80 -10.12 -5.04 8.76
N LEU A 81 -9.92 -4.90 10.07
CA LEU A 81 -8.69 -4.36 10.66
C LEU A 81 -7.48 -5.21 10.32
N ASP A 82 -7.56 -6.52 10.53
CA ASP A 82 -6.46 -7.43 10.23
C ASP A 82 -6.10 -7.39 8.74
N ALA A 83 -7.09 -7.35 7.85
CA ALA A 83 -6.86 -7.20 6.41
C ALA A 83 -6.27 -5.84 6.02
N ALA A 84 -6.65 -4.76 6.69
CA ALA A 84 -6.13 -3.42 6.42
C ALA A 84 -4.68 -3.24 6.92
N LEU A 85 -4.30 -3.94 7.98
CA LEU A 85 -2.96 -3.89 8.57
C LEU A 85 -2.02 -4.99 8.05
N ALA A 86 -2.57 -6.04 7.45
CA ALA A 86 -1.77 -7.11 6.88
C ALA A 86 -0.85 -6.57 5.77
N PRO A 87 0.39 -7.09 5.65
CA PRO A 87 1.17 -6.87 4.44
C PRO A 87 0.33 -7.34 3.25
N PRO A 88 0.40 -6.66 2.10
CA PRO A 88 -0.40 -6.99 0.93
C PRO A 88 -0.23 -8.49 0.62
N ALA A 89 -1.37 -9.20 0.54
CA ALA A 89 -1.37 -10.61 0.20
C ALA A 89 -0.66 -10.81 -1.14
N PRO A 90 0.11 -11.90 -1.33
CA PRO A 90 0.68 -12.21 -2.62
C PRO A 90 -0.46 -12.26 -3.65
N PRO A 91 -0.25 -11.74 -4.87
CA PRO A 91 -1.30 -11.65 -5.86
C PRO A 91 -1.88 -13.06 -6.13
N PRO A 92 -3.21 -13.17 -6.30
CA PRO A 92 -3.83 -14.43 -6.69
C PRO A 92 -3.22 -14.94 -8.01
N ALA A 93 -3.26 -16.25 -8.24
CA ALA A 93 -2.66 -16.90 -9.42
C ALA A 93 -2.94 -16.13 -10.72
N GLY A 94 -1.95 -15.34 -11.17
CA GLY A 94 -2.10 -14.30 -12.18
C GLY A 94 -0.84 -13.43 -12.26
N ARG A 95 -0.77 -12.52 -13.24
CA ARG A 95 0.36 -11.59 -13.36
C ARG A 95 0.29 -10.53 -12.26
N VAL A 96 1.44 -10.16 -11.72
CA VAL A 96 1.61 -9.05 -10.78
C VAL A 96 1.32 -7.74 -11.49
N ARG A 97 0.21 -7.11 -11.14
CA ARG A 97 -0.27 -5.87 -11.74
C ARG A 97 0.56 -4.72 -11.21
N THR A 98 1.35 -4.10 -12.07
CA THR A 98 2.38 -3.14 -11.70
C THR A 98 2.02 -1.74 -12.17
N LEU A 99 2.07 -0.77 -11.26
CA LEU A 99 2.02 0.66 -11.56
C LEU A 99 3.47 1.20 -11.58
N VAL A 100 3.83 1.93 -12.63
CA VAL A 100 5.15 2.57 -12.75
C VAL A 100 5.01 4.08 -12.53
N VAL A 101 5.75 4.62 -11.57
CA VAL A 101 5.70 6.03 -11.17
C VAL A 101 7.10 6.64 -11.25
N ASP A 102 7.31 7.51 -12.23
CA ASP A 102 8.58 8.22 -12.46
C ASP A 102 8.27 9.45 -13.33
N ASP A 103 8.90 10.59 -13.08
CA ASP A 103 8.62 11.84 -13.81
C ASP A 103 9.19 11.82 -15.25
N SER A 104 10.18 10.96 -15.52
CA SER A 104 10.82 10.82 -16.82
C SER A 104 10.06 9.84 -17.72
N PRO A 105 9.46 10.30 -18.85
CA PRO A 105 8.80 9.41 -19.80
C PRO A 105 9.74 8.33 -20.37
N THR A 106 11.02 8.68 -20.51
CA THR A 106 12.07 7.76 -20.96
C THR A 106 12.32 6.65 -19.93
N MET A 107 12.33 6.99 -18.64
CA MET A 107 12.49 6.00 -17.59
C MET A 107 11.26 5.09 -17.49
N ARG A 108 10.03 5.65 -17.52
CA ARG A 108 8.81 4.83 -17.53
C ARG A 108 8.81 3.82 -18.67
N ARG A 109 9.19 4.24 -19.88
CA ARG A 109 9.35 3.35 -21.04
C ARG A 109 10.38 2.25 -20.80
N LEU A 110 11.53 2.59 -20.21
CA LEU A 110 12.59 1.63 -19.90
C LEU A 110 12.15 0.61 -18.84
N LEU A 111 11.53 1.08 -17.75
CA LEU A 111 10.99 0.22 -16.69
C LEU A 111 9.93 -0.74 -17.24
N ARG A 112 9.02 -0.24 -18.09
CA ARG A 112 8.03 -1.07 -18.78
C ARG A 112 8.68 -2.14 -19.65
N GLN A 113 9.73 -1.81 -20.40
CA GLN A 113 10.47 -2.77 -21.22
C GLN A 113 11.16 -3.84 -20.37
N ILE A 114 11.77 -3.45 -19.24
CA ILE A 114 12.42 -4.39 -18.33
C ILE A 114 11.39 -5.32 -17.70
N LEU A 115 10.28 -4.79 -17.19
CA LEU A 115 9.21 -5.61 -16.61
C LEU A 115 8.59 -6.56 -17.64
N ALA A 116 8.44 -6.13 -18.89
CA ALA A 116 7.90 -6.98 -19.96
C ALA A 116 8.79 -8.19 -20.32
N ALA A 117 10.06 -8.21 -19.89
CA ALA A 117 10.94 -9.36 -20.07
C ALA A 117 10.57 -10.53 -19.14
N ASP A 118 9.80 -10.28 -18.08
CA ASP A 118 9.35 -11.29 -17.13
C ASP A 118 7.83 -11.41 -17.19
N ALA A 119 7.35 -12.57 -17.65
CA ALA A 119 5.93 -12.84 -17.87
C ALA A 119 5.09 -12.82 -16.57
N ALA A 120 5.74 -12.79 -15.40
CA ALA A 120 5.07 -12.64 -14.12
C ALA A 120 4.52 -11.23 -13.87
N PHE A 121 4.98 -10.21 -14.60
CA PHE A 121 4.53 -8.82 -14.41
C PHE A 121 3.64 -8.34 -15.56
N GLU A 122 2.70 -7.45 -15.22
CA GLU A 122 1.88 -6.71 -16.17
C GLU A 122 1.84 -5.24 -15.75
N VAL A 123 2.30 -4.32 -16.60
CA VAL A 123 2.18 -2.89 -16.31
C VAL A 123 0.75 -2.43 -16.61
N VAL A 124 -0.03 -2.15 -15.57
CA VAL A 124 -1.46 -1.79 -15.68
C VAL A 124 -1.69 -0.28 -15.76
N ALA A 125 -0.73 0.51 -15.29
CA ALA A 125 -0.78 1.97 -15.36
C ALA A 125 0.63 2.58 -15.25
N GLU A 126 0.73 3.83 -15.69
CA GLU A 126 1.89 4.70 -15.52
C GLU A 126 1.42 6.02 -14.91
N ALA A 127 2.28 6.66 -14.12
CA ALA A 127 2.03 7.98 -13.54
C ALA A 127 3.31 8.83 -13.56
N ALA A 128 3.15 10.14 -13.78
CA ALA A 128 4.27 11.09 -13.82
C ALA A 128 4.61 11.70 -12.45
N ASP A 129 3.72 11.58 -11.46
CA ASP A 129 3.91 12.08 -10.11
C ASP A 129 3.07 11.29 -9.09
N GLY A 130 3.23 11.60 -7.80
CA GLY A 130 2.51 10.93 -6.72
C GLY A 130 0.99 11.14 -6.74
N ALA A 131 0.49 12.28 -7.23
CA ALA A 131 -0.94 12.55 -7.27
C ALA A 131 -1.62 11.74 -8.38
N GLU A 132 -1.03 11.69 -9.57
CA GLU A 132 -1.50 10.81 -10.64
C GLU A 132 -1.41 9.35 -10.20
N ALA A 133 -0.34 8.95 -9.50
CA ALA A 133 -0.19 7.58 -9.01
C ALA A 133 -1.31 7.15 -8.06
N ILE A 134 -1.75 8.03 -7.16
CA ILE A 134 -2.89 7.77 -6.24
C ILE A 134 -4.20 7.65 -7.02
N ALA A 135 -4.44 8.51 -8.00
CA ALA A 135 -5.65 8.44 -8.83
C ALA A 135 -5.69 7.14 -9.64
N ARG A 136 -4.57 6.81 -10.32
CA ARG A 136 -4.44 5.58 -11.12
C ARG A 136 -4.53 4.32 -10.29
N SER A 137 -4.03 4.34 -9.06
CA SER A 137 -4.09 3.16 -8.19
C SER A 137 -5.51 2.84 -7.74
N ALA A 138 -6.37 3.84 -7.55
CA ALA A 138 -7.78 3.64 -7.26
C ALA A 138 -8.51 2.98 -8.44
N GLU A 139 -8.17 3.35 -9.69
CA GLU A 139 -8.76 2.79 -10.90
C GLU A 139 -8.25 1.39 -11.22
N THR A 140 -6.96 1.16 -11.00
CA THR A 140 -6.27 -0.04 -11.49
C THR A 140 -5.93 -1.04 -10.40
N ALA A 141 -6.04 -0.72 -9.11
CA ALA A 141 -5.73 -1.63 -8.00
C ALA A 141 -4.43 -2.46 -8.20
N PRO A 142 -3.26 -1.82 -8.38
CA PRO A 142 -2.00 -2.52 -8.64
C PRO A 142 -1.56 -3.35 -7.43
N ASP A 143 -0.91 -4.48 -7.69
CA ASP A 143 -0.27 -5.34 -6.69
C ASP A 143 1.14 -4.84 -6.31
N LEU A 144 1.82 -4.19 -7.27
CA LEU A 144 3.16 -3.64 -7.11
C LEU A 144 3.21 -2.21 -7.66
N VAL A 145 3.91 -1.33 -6.96
CA VAL A 145 4.26 0.01 -7.43
C VAL A 145 5.77 0.13 -7.53
N LEU A 146 6.28 0.42 -8.72
CA LEU A 146 7.65 0.90 -8.88
C LEU A 146 7.63 2.42 -8.74
N LEU A 147 8.27 2.93 -7.68
CA LEU A 147 8.20 4.34 -7.30
C LEU A 147 9.56 5.02 -7.36
N ASP A 148 9.67 6.05 -8.18
CA ASP A 148 10.73 7.04 -8.04
C ASP A 148 10.47 7.97 -6.86
N ILE A 149 11.53 8.33 -6.14
CA ILE A 149 11.43 9.28 -5.02
C ILE A 149 11.64 10.72 -5.49
N GLU A 150 12.50 10.92 -6.48
CA GLU A 150 12.95 12.25 -6.89
C GLU A 150 12.05 12.80 -8.00
N MET A 151 10.81 13.17 -7.65
CA MET A 151 9.83 13.71 -8.60
C MET A 151 9.44 15.16 -8.26
N PRO A 152 9.18 16.02 -9.26
CA PRO A 152 8.58 17.34 -9.04
C PRO A 152 7.12 17.21 -8.57
N GLY A 153 6.64 18.18 -7.79
CA GLY A 153 5.28 18.17 -7.24
C GLY A 153 5.18 17.31 -5.98
N MET A 154 4.32 16.29 -6.00
CA MET A 154 4.26 15.32 -4.89
C MET A 154 5.42 14.33 -5.02
N ASP A 155 6.43 14.48 -4.16
CA ASP A 155 7.58 13.57 -4.12
C ASP A 155 7.19 12.15 -3.67
N GLY A 156 8.05 11.18 -3.99
CA GLY A 156 7.75 9.78 -3.69
C GLY A 156 7.73 9.46 -2.19
N VAL A 157 8.40 10.24 -1.33
CA VAL A 157 8.30 10.08 0.14
C VAL A 157 6.91 10.46 0.62
N THR A 158 6.38 11.57 0.12
CA THR A 158 5.04 12.07 0.43
C THR A 158 3.98 11.11 -0.11
N MET A 159 4.17 10.59 -1.32
CA MET A 159 3.33 9.52 -1.86
C MET A 159 3.37 8.27 -0.97
N LEU A 160 4.55 7.80 -0.55
CA LEU A 160 4.70 6.64 0.35
C LEU A 160 3.94 6.84 1.66
N ARG A 161 3.98 8.04 2.24
CA ARG A 161 3.21 8.37 3.45
C ARG A 161 1.70 8.27 3.23
N HIS A 162 1.22 8.76 2.10
CA HIS A 162 -0.19 8.58 1.72
C HIS A 162 -0.52 7.11 1.44
N TRP A 163 0.41 6.37 0.83
CA TRP A 163 0.27 4.97 0.49
C TRP A 163 0.21 4.07 1.71
N ALA A 164 0.98 4.37 2.76
CA ALA A 164 0.94 3.65 4.04
C ALA A 164 -0.44 3.71 4.72
N LEU A 165 -1.25 4.73 4.40
CA LEU A 165 -2.57 4.94 4.96
C LEU A 165 -3.69 4.35 4.10
N ASN A 166 -3.60 4.59 2.79
CA ASN A 166 -4.72 4.36 1.86
C ASN A 166 -4.35 3.51 0.64
N GLY A 167 -3.06 3.20 0.47
CA GLY A 167 -2.54 2.47 -0.67
C GLY A 167 -2.87 0.98 -0.61
N ARG A 168 -2.96 0.36 -1.79
CA ARG A 168 -3.08 -1.09 -1.94
C ARG A 168 -1.90 -1.58 -2.74
N GLY A 169 -1.36 -2.74 -2.39
CA GLY A 169 -0.19 -3.29 -3.07
C GLY A 169 1.15 -2.77 -2.53
N THR A 170 2.19 -3.51 -2.87
CA THR A 170 3.55 -3.29 -2.37
C THR A 170 4.25 -2.16 -3.10
N VAL A 171 5.00 -1.31 -2.38
CA VAL A 171 5.86 -0.30 -3.02
C VAL A 171 7.32 -0.78 -3.06
N LEU A 172 7.92 -0.80 -4.25
CA LEU A 172 9.35 -0.93 -4.46
C LEU A 172 9.90 0.41 -4.94
N VAL A 173 10.79 1.00 -4.16
CA VAL A 173 11.45 2.25 -4.52
C VAL A 173 12.53 1.97 -5.58
N VAL A 174 12.59 2.82 -6.59
CA VAL A 174 13.57 2.79 -7.68
C VAL A 174 14.32 4.13 -7.70
N SER A 175 15.59 4.15 -7.27
CA SER A 175 16.34 5.40 -7.07
C SER A 175 17.75 5.37 -7.67
N SER A 176 18.23 6.52 -8.14
CA SER A 176 19.50 6.72 -8.85
C SER A 176 20.75 6.43 -8.02
N ALA A 177 20.70 6.67 -6.70
CA ALA A 177 21.89 6.73 -5.85
C ALA A 177 21.62 6.25 -4.42
N THR A 178 21.05 5.06 -4.26
CA THR A 178 20.74 4.55 -2.92
C THR A 178 21.56 3.30 -2.56
N PRO A 179 22.73 3.46 -1.92
CA PRO A 179 23.44 2.33 -1.31
C PRO A 179 22.55 1.61 -0.29
N PRO A 180 22.69 0.28 -0.14
CA PRO A 180 22.09 -0.44 0.99
C PRO A 180 22.45 0.25 2.32
N GLY A 181 21.43 0.58 3.13
CA GLY A 181 21.63 1.20 4.45
C GLY A 181 21.70 2.74 4.45
N SER A 182 21.52 3.40 3.31
CA SER A 182 21.42 4.88 3.28
C SER A 182 20.29 5.39 4.18
N ALA A 183 20.36 6.67 4.56
CA ALA A 183 19.29 7.32 5.33
C ALA A 183 17.94 7.23 4.61
N LEU A 184 17.94 7.44 3.29
CA LEU A 184 16.75 7.32 2.45
C LEU A 184 16.19 5.90 2.46
N ALA A 185 17.04 4.87 2.30
CA ALA A 185 16.60 3.47 2.31
C ALA A 185 15.99 3.06 3.65
N ARG A 186 16.53 3.57 4.76
CA ARG A 186 15.95 3.35 6.09
C ARG A 186 14.62 4.07 6.24
N GLU A 187 14.51 5.31 5.78
CA GLU A 187 13.28 6.09 5.86
C GLU A 187 12.16 5.42 5.06
N VAL A 188 12.35 5.14 3.77
CA VAL A 188 11.27 4.58 2.94
C VAL A 188 10.82 3.19 3.39
N ARG A 189 11.73 2.38 3.97
CA ARG A 189 11.35 1.12 4.61
C ARG A 189 10.47 1.33 5.83
N ARG A 190 10.74 2.34 6.68
CA ARG A 190 9.86 2.69 7.80
C ARG A 190 8.49 3.16 7.32
N LEU A 191 8.41 3.78 6.15
CA LEU A 191 7.16 4.20 5.51
C LEU A 191 6.44 3.05 4.79
N GLY A 192 6.93 1.81 4.87
CA GLY A 192 6.24 0.63 4.31
C GLY A 192 6.72 0.18 2.92
N ALA A 193 7.79 0.76 2.36
CA ALA A 193 8.37 0.22 1.13
C ALA A 193 9.00 -1.17 1.38
N ALA A 194 8.69 -2.14 0.51
CA ALA A 194 9.26 -3.49 0.60
C ALA A 194 10.75 -3.54 0.27
N GLY A 195 11.26 -2.53 -0.43
CA GLY A 195 12.66 -2.46 -0.79
C GLY A 195 13.04 -1.20 -1.52
N VAL A 196 14.33 -1.10 -1.81
CA VAL A 196 14.91 -0.07 -2.67
C VAL A 196 15.82 -0.76 -3.66
N THR A 197 15.72 -0.39 -4.93
CA THR A 197 16.60 -0.82 -6.00
C THR A 197 17.15 0.38 -6.79
N GLY A 198 18.27 0.16 -7.47
CA GLY A 198 18.90 1.17 -8.30
C GLY A 198 18.14 1.41 -9.61
N LYS A 199 18.09 2.66 -10.09
CA LYS A 199 17.60 2.95 -11.44
C LYS A 199 18.47 2.22 -12.50
N PRO A 200 17.86 1.67 -13.56
CA PRO A 200 18.60 1.00 -14.63
C PRO A 200 19.34 1.98 -15.56
N SER A 201 19.03 3.28 -15.51
CA SER A 201 19.73 4.33 -16.28
C SER A 201 21.12 4.66 -15.74
N GLY A 202 21.98 5.25 -16.58
CA GLY A 202 23.35 5.65 -16.22
C GLY A 202 24.42 4.56 -16.47
N ALA A 203 24.05 3.46 -17.11
CA ALA A 203 24.98 2.45 -17.60
C ALA A 203 25.64 2.92 -18.91
N LEU A 204 26.97 3.02 -18.92
CA LEU A 204 27.76 3.40 -20.11
C LEU A 204 27.91 2.24 -21.13
N SER A 205 27.48 1.02 -20.78
CA SER A 205 27.56 -0.17 -21.64
C SER A 205 26.27 -0.99 -21.61
N ALA A 206 26.00 -1.72 -22.70
CA ALA A 206 24.84 -2.60 -22.84
C ALA A 206 24.78 -3.69 -21.75
N ASP A 207 25.93 -4.28 -21.45
CA ASP A 207 26.14 -5.29 -20.41
C ASP A 207 25.80 -4.75 -18.99
N MET A 208 26.08 -3.48 -18.71
CA MET A 208 25.67 -2.83 -17.46
C MET A 208 24.17 -2.53 -17.40
N ALA A 209 23.55 -2.19 -18.53
CA ALA A 209 22.11 -1.98 -18.62
C ALA A 209 21.34 -3.29 -18.41
N GLU A 210 21.83 -4.39 -18.99
CA GLU A 210 21.28 -5.74 -18.82
C GLU A 210 21.38 -6.21 -17.36
N ARG A 211 22.56 -6.09 -16.73
CA ARG A 211 22.73 -6.41 -15.30
C ARG A 211 21.82 -5.59 -14.39
N ARG A 212 21.67 -4.29 -14.65
CA ARG A 212 20.77 -3.44 -13.85
C ARG A 212 19.30 -3.79 -14.07
N GLY A 213 18.92 -4.15 -15.30
CA GLY A 213 17.58 -4.66 -15.62
C GLY A 213 17.29 -5.96 -14.85
N ALA A 214 18.21 -6.91 -14.85
CA ALA A 214 18.09 -8.16 -14.08
C ALA A 214 17.97 -7.90 -12.57
N ALA A 215 18.80 -6.99 -12.02
CA ALA A 215 18.71 -6.61 -10.61
C ALA A 215 17.36 -5.98 -10.24
N LEU A 216 16.78 -5.18 -11.14
CA LEU A 216 15.45 -4.61 -10.97
C LEU A 216 14.37 -5.70 -10.96
N ILE A 217 14.41 -6.66 -11.89
CA ILE A 217 13.47 -7.79 -11.92
C ILE A 217 13.56 -8.62 -10.64
N SER A 218 14.78 -8.98 -10.20
CA SER A 218 14.94 -9.73 -8.94
C SER A 218 14.38 -8.96 -7.74
N ALA A 219 14.58 -7.64 -7.68
CA ALA A 219 14.02 -6.79 -6.63
C ALA A 219 12.49 -6.74 -6.69
N ALA A 220 11.91 -6.58 -7.88
CA ALA A 220 10.46 -6.58 -8.10
C ALA A 220 9.84 -7.92 -7.68
N ARG A 221 10.46 -9.05 -8.05
CA ARG A 221 10.00 -10.39 -7.64
C ARG A 221 10.01 -10.55 -6.13
N ARG A 222 11.09 -10.12 -5.45
CA ARG A 222 11.15 -10.16 -3.98
C ARG A 222 10.05 -9.32 -3.35
N ALA A 223 9.84 -8.10 -3.85
CA ALA A 223 8.79 -7.20 -3.35
C ALA A 223 7.38 -7.79 -3.56
N ALA A 224 7.16 -8.50 -4.67
CA ALA A 224 5.90 -9.16 -4.98
C ALA A 224 5.74 -10.55 -4.33
N GLY A 225 6.72 -11.03 -3.54
CA GLY A 225 6.69 -12.36 -2.93
C GLY A 225 6.82 -13.52 -3.93
N LEU A 226 7.30 -13.26 -5.14
CA LEU A 226 7.48 -14.27 -6.19
C LEU A 226 8.76 -15.11 -5.96
N PRO A 227 8.75 -16.39 -6.39
CA PRO A 227 9.95 -17.21 -6.44
C PRO A 227 11.06 -16.49 -7.19
N GLN A 228 12.27 -16.52 -6.64
CA GLN A 228 13.44 -16.07 -7.36
C GLN A 228 13.82 -17.15 -8.36
N ASP A 229 13.97 -16.79 -9.64
CA ASP A 229 14.58 -17.71 -10.58
C ASP A 229 15.98 -18.06 -10.06
N ALA A 230 16.35 -19.33 -10.13
CA ALA A 230 17.71 -19.74 -9.79
C ALA A 230 18.66 -18.93 -10.67
N ALA A 231 19.59 -18.21 -10.04
CA ALA A 231 20.63 -17.50 -10.78
C ALA A 231 21.32 -18.50 -11.73
N PRO A 232 21.54 -18.15 -13.01
CA PRO A 232 22.29 -18.99 -13.93
C PRO A 232 23.71 -19.25 -13.46
#